data_AF-A0AAP6BDD6-F1
#
_entry.id   AF-A0AAP6BDD6-F1
#
_cell.length_a   1.000
_cell.length_b   1.000
_cell.length_c   1.000
_cell.angle_alpha   90.00
_cell.angle_beta   90.00
_cell.angle_gamma   90.00
#
_symmetry.space_group_name_H-M   'P 1'
#
loop_
_entity.id
_entity.type
_entity.pdbx_description
1 polymer ?
#
loop_
_entity_poly.entity_id
_entity_poly.type
_entity_poly.pdbx_seq_one_letter_code
_entity_poly.pdbx_strand_id
1 'polypeptide(L)'
;MTVYIDPPTWPGHGRLWSHLVSDVSYDELHAFAEKLGVPPRAFERDHYDIPAQRYADVVAAGAVEVSSREVVRLLHGAGLRRRKASVPQSRYRRSS
;
A
#
# COMPACT_ATOMS: atom_id res chain seq x y z
N MET A 1 -10.64 -14.76 -3.67
CA MET A 1 -9.47 -13.89 -3.88
C MET A 1 -9.67 -12.66 -3.05
N THR A 2 -8.62 -12.19 -2.37
CA THR A 2 -8.78 -11.34 -1.18
C THR A 2 -7.82 -10.16 -1.31
N VAL A 3 -8.36 -8.95 -1.22
CA VAL A 3 -7.56 -7.76 -1.01
C VAL A 3 -7.52 -7.44 0.47
N TYR A 4 -6.39 -6.97 0.96
CA TYR A 4 -6.14 -6.74 2.37
C TYR A 4 -5.77 -5.28 2.60
N ILE A 5 -6.28 -4.70 3.69
CA ILE A 5 -6.02 -3.31 4.07
C ILE A 5 -5.57 -3.24 5.53
N ASP A 6 -4.59 -2.40 5.85
CA ASP A 6 -4.26 -2.09 7.25
C ASP A 6 -5.02 -0.87 7.79
N PRO A 7 -5.20 -0.76 9.12
CA PRO A 7 -5.77 0.45 9.72
C PRO A 7 -4.95 1.70 9.34
N PRO A 8 -5.57 2.89 9.23
CA PRO A 8 -4.89 4.09 8.80
C PRO A 8 -3.97 4.63 9.90
N THR A 9 -2.79 4.04 10.07
CA THR A 9 -1.83 4.41 11.12
C THR A 9 -0.58 5.10 10.59
N TRP A 10 -0.42 5.18 9.27
CA TRP A 10 0.80 5.73 8.65
C TRP A 10 0.67 7.23 8.41
N PRO A 11 1.48 8.08 9.06
CA PRO A 11 1.41 9.53 8.87
C PRO A 11 2.11 9.95 7.58
N GLY A 12 1.47 10.81 6.79
CA GLY A 12 2.06 11.39 5.58
C GLY A 12 1.22 12.54 5.04
N HIS A 13 1.85 13.61 4.54
CA HIS A 13 1.14 14.76 3.96
C HIS A 13 -0.01 15.32 4.83
N GLY A 14 0.17 15.38 6.15
CA GLY A 14 -0.83 15.90 7.09
C GLY A 14 -2.05 15.00 7.32
N ARG A 15 -2.02 13.74 6.88
CA ARG A 15 -3.11 12.77 7.08
C ARG A 15 -2.57 11.38 7.42
N LEU A 16 -3.48 10.49 7.81
CA LEU A 16 -3.20 9.07 8.03
C LEU A 16 -3.55 8.25 6.77
N TRP A 17 -2.79 7.19 6.56
CA TRP A 17 -2.86 6.32 5.40
C TRP A 17 -2.89 4.85 5.78
N SER A 18 -3.59 4.10 4.95
CA SER A 18 -3.62 2.65 4.89
C SER A 18 -2.94 2.16 3.61
N HIS A 19 -2.48 0.92 3.62
CA HIS A 19 -1.93 0.20 2.50
C HIS A 19 -2.89 -0.92 2.11
N LEU A 20 -3.28 -0.92 0.84
CA LEU A 20 -4.13 -1.94 0.23
C LEU A 20 -3.29 -2.85 -0.66
N VAL A 21 -3.35 -4.16 -0.45
CA VAL A 21 -2.57 -5.18 -1.17
C VAL A 21 -3.41 -6.36 -1.63
N SER A 22 -2.85 -7.16 -2.53
CA SER A 22 -3.31 -8.49 -2.89
C SER A 22 -2.21 -9.51 -2.54
N ASP A 23 -2.61 -10.76 -2.26
CA ASP A 23 -1.72 -11.92 -2.10
C ASP A 23 -1.64 -12.83 -3.34
N VAL A 24 -2.27 -12.44 -4.46
CA VAL A 24 -2.28 -13.22 -5.70
C VAL A 24 -1.75 -12.45 -6.90
N SER A 25 -2.27 -11.24 -7.19
CA SER A 25 -1.82 -10.46 -8.35
C SER A 25 -2.10 -8.96 -8.25
N TYR A 26 -1.37 -8.17 -9.03
CA TYR A 26 -1.67 -6.75 -9.17
C TYR A 26 -2.89 -6.46 -10.01
N ASP A 27 -3.22 -7.33 -10.97
CA ASP A 27 -4.39 -7.13 -11.84
C ASP A 27 -5.68 -7.07 -11.02
N GLU A 28 -5.84 -7.95 -10.02
CA GLU A 28 -7.01 -7.87 -9.15
C GLU A 28 -6.98 -6.67 -8.20
N LEU A 29 -5.78 -6.28 -7.74
CA LEU A 29 -5.61 -5.12 -6.88
C LEU A 29 -6.00 -3.84 -7.64
N HIS A 30 -5.58 -3.73 -8.91
CA HIS A 30 -5.96 -2.65 -9.81
C HIS A 30 -7.47 -2.66 -10.08
N ALA A 31 -8.05 -3.81 -10.40
CA ALA A 31 -9.49 -3.93 -10.65
C ALA A 31 -10.33 -3.56 -9.42
N PHE A 32 -9.88 -3.92 -8.21
CA PHE A 32 -10.54 -3.53 -6.97
C PHE A 32 -10.43 -2.02 -6.70
N ALA A 33 -9.23 -1.47 -6.86
CA ALA A 33 -8.97 -0.04 -6.71
C ALA A 33 -9.79 0.81 -7.71
N GLU A 34 -9.89 0.36 -8.97
CA GLU A 34 -10.67 1.00 -10.02
C GLU A 34 -12.16 1.04 -9.71
N LYS A 35 -12.75 -0.08 -9.24
CA LYS A 35 -14.17 -0.13 -8.82
C LYS A 35 -14.50 0.87 -7.71
N LEU A 36 -13.52 1.16 -6.87
CA LEU A 36 -13.63 2.16 -5.82
C LEU A 36 -13.29 3.58 -6.30
N GLY A 37 -12.83 3.78 -7.53
CA GLY A 37 -12.37 5.09 -8.01
C GLY A 37 -11.08 5.55 -7.31
N VAL A 38 -10.25 4.63 -6.81
CA VAL A 38 -8.89 4.94 -6.35
C VAL A 38 -8.04 5.24 -7.59
N PRO A 39 -7.39 6.41 -7.67
CA PRO A 39 -6.66 6.78 -8.88
C PRO A 39 -5.40 5.91 -9.05
N PRO A 40 -5.01 5.52 -10.28
CA PRO A 40 -3.83 4.68 -10.52
C PRO A 40 -2.53 5.24 -9.94
N ARG A 41 -2.40 6.57 -9.84
CA ARG A 41 -1.24 7.25 -9.23
C ARG A 41 -1.07 7.02 -7.72
N ALA A 42 -2.05 6.41 -7.06
CA ALA A 42 -1.94 6.00 -5.65
C ALA A 42 -1.27 4.63 -5.51
N PHE A 43 -0.94 3.95 -6.62
CA PHE A 43 -0.21 2.69 -6.60
C PHE A 43 1.30 2.93 -6.43
N GLU A 44 1.86 2.39 -5.36
CA GLU A 44 3.27 2.49 -4.97
C GLU A 44 4.00 1.16 -5.14
N ARG A 45 4.12 0.71 -6.40
CA ARG A 45 4.85 -0.49 -6.87
C ARG A 45 4.24 -1.84 -6.50
N ASP A 46 3.71 -1.98 -5.29
CA ASP A 46 3.13 -3.24 -4.79
C ASP A 46 1.88 -3.08 -3.92
N HIS A 47 1.45 -1.84 -3.66
CA HIS A 47 0.26 -1.52 -2.86
C HIS A 47 -0.37 -0.22 -3.32
N TYR A 48 -1.60 0.04 -2.89
CA TYR A 48 -2.21 1.37 -2.98
C TYR A 48 -2.17 2.09 -1.63
N ASP A 49 -1.84 3.38 -1.65
CA ASP A 49 -2.00 4.28 -0.51
C ASP A 49 -3.44 4.81 -0.44
N ILE A 50 -4.15 4.45 0.63
CA ILE A 50 -5.54 4.82 0.87
C ILE A 50 -5.60 5.84 2.01
N PRO A 51 -6.17 7.04 1.79
CA PRO A 51 -6.32 8.01 2.87
C PRO A 51 -7.37 7.53 3.89
N ALA A 52 -7.16 7.83 5.17
CA ALA A 52 -8.02 7.38 6.27
C ALA A 52 -9.53 7.58 6.05
N GLN A 53 -9.92 8.67 5.37
CA GLN A 53 -11.31 8.97 5.07
C GLN A 53 -12.00 7.93 4.17
N ARG A 54 -11.22 7.17 3.38
CA ARG A 54 -11.72 6.13 2.47
C ARG A 54 -11.62 4.72 3.04
N TYR A 55 -11.01 4.57 4.21
CA TYR A 55 -10.76 3.27 4.82
C TYR A 55 -12.04 2.47 5.02
N ALA A 56 -13.08 3.10 5.58
CA ALA A 56 -14.37 2.46 5.82
C ALA A 56 -15.03 1.98 4.52
N ASP A 57 -14.95 2.76 3.44
CA ASP A 57 -15.48 2.38 2.12
C ASP A 57 -14.76 1.17 1.54
N VAL A 58 -13.43 1.11 1.73
CA VAL A 58 -12.60 0.00 1.25
C VAL A 58 -12.95 -1.31 1.99
N VAL A 59 -13.10 -1.23 3.32
CA VAL A 59 -13.56 -2.37 4.13
C VAL A 59 -14.99 -2.79 3.74
N ALA A 60 -15.90 -1.83 3.57
CA ALA A 60 -17.28 -2.09 3.15
C ALA A 60 -17.36 -2.73 1.75
N ALA A 61 -16.40 -2.45 0.87
CA ALA A 61 -16.30 -3.07 -0.45
C ALA A 61 -15.69 -4.49 -0.44
N GLY A 62 -15.36 -5.03 0.75
CA GLY A 62 -14.91 -6.41 0.92
C GLY A 62 -13.40 -6.58 1.09
N ALA A 63 -12.65 -5.49 1.30
CA ALA A 63 -11.25 -5.63 1.72
C ALA A 63 -11.18 -6.18 3.15
N VAL A 64 -10.29 -7.14 3.37
CA VAL A 64 -10.07 -7.76 4.68
C VAL A 64 -9.08 -6.92 5.47
N GLU A 65 -9.51 -6.43 6.63
CA GLU A 65 -8.63 -5.72 7.54
C GLU A 65 -7.57 -6.66 8.12
N VAL A 66 -6.30 -6.26 8.06
CA VAL A 66 -5.14 -6.96 8.65
C VAL A 66 -4.15 -5.97 9.25
N SER A 67 -3.20 -6.43 10.06
CA SER A 67 -2.15 -5.52 10.55
C SER A 67 -1.19 -5.10 9.43
N SER A 68 -0.52 -3.94 9.56
CA SER A 68 0.56 -3.54 8.63
C SER A 68 1.68 -4.59 8.54
N ARG A 69 1.91 -5.35 9.62
CA ARG A 69 2.87 -6.46 9.61
C ARG A 69 2.39 -7.59 8.70
N GLU A 70 1.09 -7.89 8.73
CA GLU A 70 0.51 -8.92 7.87
C GLU A 70 0.48 -8.50 6.41
N VAL A 71 0.23 -7.22 6.09
CA VAL A 71 0.40 -6.67 4.73
C VAL A 71 1.79 -7.03 4.17
N VAL A 72 2.84 -6.78 4.94
CA VAL A 72 4.22 -7.09 4.54
C VAL A 72 4.42 -8.60 4.39
N ARG A 73 3.87 -9.43 5.29
CA ARG A 73 3.97 -10.90 5.19
C ARG A 73 3.27 -11.44 3.96
N LEU A 74 2.08 -10.95 3.63
CA LEU A 74 1.31 -11.34 2.45
C LEU A 74 2.08 -11.00 1.16
N LEU A 75 2.60 -9.78 1.04
CA LEU A 75 3.42 -9.38 -0.10
C LEU A 75 4.67 -10.25 -0.28
N HIS A 76 5.31 -10.64 0.84
CA HIS A 76 6.47 -11.53 0.79
C HIS A 76 6.09 -12.96 0.42
N GLY A 77 5.01 -13.51 1.00
CA GLY A 77 4.52 -14.85 0.70
C GLY A 77 4.06 -15.00 -0.75
N ALA A 78 3.47 -13.95 -1.33
CA ALA A 78 3.02 -13.90 -2.72
C ALA A 78 4.15 -13.62 -3.73
N GLY A 79 5.36 -13.30 -3.28
CA GLY A 79 6.45 -12.85 -4.17
C GLY A 79 6.19 -11.49 -4.83
N LEU A 80 5.22 -10.71 -4.33
CA LEU A 80 4.84 -9.42 -4.88
C LEU A 80 5.65 -8.25 -4.28
N ARG A 81 6.30 -8.40 -3.12
CA ARG A 81 7.02 -7.28 -2.49
C ARG A 81 8.05 -6.61 -3.42
N ARG A 82 7.86 -5.32 -3.73
CA ARG A 82 8.77 -4.47 -4.50
C ARG A 82 9.29 -3.29 -3.68
N ARG A 83 10.52 -3.42 -3.16
CA ARG A 83 11.17 -2.35 -2.40
C ARG A 83 11.57 -1.18 -3.29
N LYS A 84 11.51 0.03 -2.75
CA LYS A 84 12.17 1.19 -3.36
C LYS A 84 13.67 0.92 -3.38
N ALA A 85 14.32 1.01 -4.54
CA ALA A 85 15.77 0.94 -4.61
C ALA A 85 16.34 2.08 -3.74
N SER A 86 17.14 1.74 -2.73
CA SER A 86 17.88 2.73 -1.98
C SER A 86 18.91 3.34 -2.93
N VAL A 87 18.77 4.63 -3.26
CA VAL A 87 19.89 5.38 -3.83
C VAL A 87 21.02 5.30 -2.79
N PRO A 88 22.24 4.87 -3.13
CA PRO A 88 23.35 4.88 -2.19
C PRO A 88 23.53 6.30 -1.67
N GLN A 89 23.39 6.49 -0.35
CA GLN A 89 23.79 7.73 0.33
C GLN A 89 25.32 7.86 0.23
N SER A 90 25.82 8.32 -0.91
CA SER A 90 27.19 8.82 -1.01
C SER A 90 27.17 10.24 -1.56
N ARG A 91 27.87 11.12 -0.82
CA ARG A 91 28.11 12.55 -1.08
C ARG A 91 27.12 13.55 -0.48
N TYR A 92 27.10 13.61 0.85
CA TYR A 92 27.13 14.91 1.53
C TYR A 92 28.29 14.93 2.54
N ARG A 93 29.52 14.89 2.02
CA ARG A 93 30.70 15.27 2.81
C ARG A 93 30.94 16.74 2.48
N ARG A 94 30.39 17.63 3.31
CA ARG A 94 30.82 19.03 3.32
C ARG A 94 32.29 19.05 3.72
N SER A 95 33.13 19.47 2.80
CA SER A 95 34.43 20.02 3.09
C SER A 95 34.25 21.18 4.08
N SER A 96 34.98 21.16 5.19
CA SER A 96 35.29 22.33 6.00
C SER A 96 36.75 22.70 5.73
#